data_AF-A0A975M7V8-F1
#
_entry.id   AF-A0A975M7V8-F1
#
_cell.length_a   1.000
_cell.length_b   1.000
_cell.length_c   1.000
_cell.angle_alpha   90.00
_cell.angle_beta   90.00
_cell.angle_gamma   90.00
#
_symmetry.space_group_name_H-M   'P 1'
#
loop_
_entity.id
_entity.type
_entity.pdbx_description
1 polymer ?
#
loop_
_entity_poly.entity_id
_entity_poly.type
_entity_poly.pdbx_seq_one_letter_code
_entity_poly.pdbx_strand_id
1 'polypeptide(L)'
;MAVSAKAFQGWRAMAAPMETTADLCRLAGIKRSTLAQQLVRGRVSVSTVVKVARACDQDPVETLSYFEEYQDLRAGSRPPTNSELISQVTYVCILELVVARSKQPAPSPEALPELCAFPHRYSVRGWFEAVDPGDLRQQLSARTGVAPQNLSAQLSAGRLASQLAVEAARIAGVSLTSGLVATGLLTPDECGWPPRGRERALAELSDADLVLLARDRLEALGKVLKKVETEEINNSALLEQLG
;
A
#
# COMPACT_ATOMS: atom_id res chain seq x y z
N MET A 1 4.30 3.33 -12.63
CA MET A 1 5.16 2.15 -12.78
C MET A 1 4.56 1.22 -13.81
N ALA A 2 5.39 0.59 -14.61
CA ALA A 2 4.98 -0.20 -15.75
C ALA A 2 6.01 -1.28 -16.05
N VAL A 3 5.54 -2.38 -16.64
CA VAL A 3 6.37 -3.43 -17.22
C VAL A 3 6.46 -3.22 -18.72
N SER A 4 7.46 -3.85 -19.36
CA SER A 4 7.57 -3.87 -20.82
C SER A 4 6.30 -4.42 -21.48
N ALA A 5 5.78 -3.73 -22.50
CA ALA A 5 4.65 -4.24 -23.28
C ALA A 5 4.97 -5.58 -23.94
N LYS A 6 6.22 -5.81 -24.35
CA LYS A 6 6.65 -7.09 -24.92
C LYS A 6 6.56 -8.22 -23.89
N ALA A 7 7.04 -7.99 -22.67
CA ALA A 7 6.94 -8.96 -21.58
C ALA A 7 5.48 -9.25 -21.24
N PHE A 8 4.63 -8.21 -21.18
CA PHE A 8 3.20 -8.36 -20.92
C PHE A 8 2.51 -9.19 -22.01
N GLN A 9 2.80 -8.95 -23.29
CA GLN A 9 2.24 -9.72 -24.40
C GLN A 9 2.71 -11.18 -24.37
N GLY A 10 3.98 -11.42 -24.02
CA GLY A 10 4.51 -12.78 -23.85
C GLY A 10 3.82 -13.54 -22.72
N TRP A 11 3.70 -12.93 -21.54
CA TRP A 11 2.94 -13.49 -20.41
C TRP A 11 1.49 -13.78 -20.79
N ARG A 12 0.80 -12.80 -21.39
CA ARG A 12 -0.61 -12.90 -21.78
C ARG A 12 -0.85 -14.08 -22.74
N ALA A 13 0.04 -14.29 -23.71
CA ALA A 13 -0.09 -15.39 -24.66
C ALA A 13 -0.06 -16.77 -23.98
N MET A 14 0.60 -16.89 -22.83
CA MET A 14 0.62 -18.12 -22.02
C MET A 14 -0.54 -18.20 -21.04
N ALA A 15 -0.87 -17.09 -20.37
CA ALA A 15 -1.88 -17.05 -19.31
C ALA A 15 -3.33 -17.11 -19.84
N ALA A 16 -3.58 -16.57 -21.03
CA ALA A 16 -4.91 -16.52 -21.63
C ALA A 16 -4.83 -16.73 -23.16
N PRO A 17 -4.40 -17.92 -23.63
CA PRO A 17 -4.15 -18.16 -25.06
C PRO A 17 -5.40 -18.05 -25.93
N MET A 18 -6.58 -18.30 -25.36
CA MET A 18 -7.86 -18.28 -26.08
C MET A 18 -8.56 -16.93 -26.04
N GLU A 19 -8.11 -15.99 -25.21
CA GLU A 19 -8.78 -14.71 -25.01
C GLU A 19 -8.23 -13.64 -25.95
N THR A 20 -9.12 -12.92 -26.63
CA THR A 20 -8.68 -11.77 -27.43
C THR A 20 -8.33 -10.59 -26.53
N THR A 21 -7.57 -9.63 -27.05
CA THR A 21 -7.30 -8.37 -26.34
C THR A 21 -8.60 -7.65 -25.94
N ALA A 22 -9.65 -7.78 -26.75
CA ALA A 22 -10.95 -7.16 -26.49
C ALA A 22 -11.69 -7.85 -25.35
N ASP A 23 -11.59 -9.18 -25.26
CA ASP A 23 -12.20 -9.97 -24.18
C ASP A 23 -11.51 -9.69 -22.85
N LEU A 24 -10.17 -9.69 -22.83
CA LEU A 24 -9.41 -9.34 -21.61
C LEU A 24 -9.72 -7.94 -21.09
N CYS A 25 -9.85 -6.96 -21.99
CA CYS A 25 -10.25 -5.61 -21.59
C CYS A 25 -11.64 -5.60 -20.93
N ARG A 26 -12.58 -6.37 -21.48
CA ARG A 26 -13.94 -6.50 -20.94
C ARG A 26 -13.92 -7.19 -19.57
N LEU A 27 -13.25 -8.33 -19.46
CA LEU A 27 -13.14 -9.10 -18.21
C LEU A 27 -12.43 -8.32 -17.11
N ALA A 28 -11.35 -7.61 -17.43
CA ALA A 28 -10.56 -6.83 -16.47
C ALA A 28 -11.15 -5.45 -16.15
N GLY A 29 -12.26 -5.05 -16.78
CA GLY A 29 -12.86 -3.71 -16.61
C GLY A 29 -11.94 -2.58 -17.07
N ILE A 30 -11.14 -2.82 -18.12
CA ILE A 30 -10.17 -1.86 -18.67
C ILE A 30 -10.70 -1.33 -20.01
N LYS A 31 -10.67 -0.01 -20.20
CA LYS A 31 -11.00 0.58 -21.49
C LYS A 31 -10.00 0.08 -22.55
N ARG A 32 -10.50 -0.42 -23.68
CA ARG A 32 -9.65 -0.92 -24.79
C ARG A 32 -8.62 0.12 -25.26
N SER A 33 -9.01 1.39 -25.32
CA SER A 33 -8.13 2.50 -25.68
C SER A 33 -6.97 2.68 -24.69
N THR A 34 -7.20 2.45 -23.39
CA THR A 34 -6.17 2.52 -22.36
C THR A 34 -5.11 1.44 -22.57
N LEU A 35 -5.52 0.18 -22.76
CA LEU A 35 -4.56 -0.89 -23.00
C LEU A 35 -3.82 -0.69 -24.33
N ALA A 36 -4.54 -0.34 -25.41
CA ALA A 36 -3.92 -0.06 -26.70
C ALA A 36 -2.85 1.04 -26.60
N GLN A 37 -3.15 2.15 -25.91
CA GLN A 37 -2.20 3.24 -25.72
C GLN A 37 -0.97 2.81 -24.89
N GLN A 38 -1.16 1.97 -23.87
CA GLN A 38 -0.06 1.42 -23.08
C GLN A 38 0.86 0.52 -23.94
N LEU A 39 0.27 -0.32 -24.78
CA LEU A 39 1.02 -1.18 -25.71
C LEU A 39 1.82 -0.38 -26.74
N VAL A 40 1.21 0.65 -27.34
CA VAL A 40 1.88 1.54 -28.30
C VAL A 40 3.04 2.30 -27.64
N ARG A 41 2.88 2.72 -26.39
CA ARG A 41 3.94 3.37 -25.60
C ARG A 41 5.03 2.39 -25.12
N GLY A 42 4.89 1.10 -25.43
CA GLY A 42 5.85 0.06 -25.03
C GLY A 42 5.83 -0.28 -23.53
N ARG A 43 4.87 0.23 -22.75
CA ARG A 43 4.82 0.10 -21.29
C ARG A 43 3.40 -0.10 -20.78
N VAL A 44 3.19 -1.17 -20.03
CA VAL A 44 1.88 -1.55 -19.44
C VAL A 44 1.91 -1.30 -17.95
N SER A 45 0.92 -0.57 -17.40
CA SER A 45 0.93 -0.26 -15.98
C SER A 45 0.77 -1.52 -15.13
N VAL A 46 1.41 -1.54 -13.97
CA VAL A 46 1.33 -2.72 -13.06
C VAL A 46 -0.11 -2.97 -12.61
N SER A 47 -0.91 -1.91 -12.40
CA SER A 47 -2.34 -2.04 -12.11
C SER A 47 -3.11 -2.72 -13.25
N THR A 48 -2.77 -2.46 -14.52
CA THR A 48 -3.35 -3.19 -15.67
C THR A 48 -2.99 -4.67 -15.58
N VAL A 49 -1.72 -5.01 -15.31
CA VAL A 49 -1.27 -6.41 -15.18
C VAL A 49 -2.07 -7.14 -14.10
N VAL A 50 -2.17 -6.56 -12.90
CA VAL A 50 -2.91 -7.15 -11.77
C VAL A 50 -4.39 -7.33 -12.09
N LYS A 51 -5.04 -6.33 -12.72
CA LYS A 51 -6.45 -6.46 -13.13
C LYS A 51 -6.67 -7.57 -14.15
N VAL A 52 -5.77 -7.72 -15.11
CA VAL A 52 -5.83 -8.79 -16.11
C VAL A 52 -5.58 -10.15 -15.46
N ALA A 53 -4.63 -10.25 -14.53
CA ALA A 53 -4.37 -11.47 -13.77
C ALA A 53 -5.63 -11.96 -13.05
N ARG A 54 -6.26 -11.08 -12.24
CA ARG A 54 -7.52 -11.35 -11.54
C ARG A 54 -8.64 -11.76 -12.50
N ALA A 55 -8.75 -11.11 -13.65
CA ALA A 55 -9.76 -11.41 -14.66
C ALA A 55 -9.57 -12.77 -15.34
N CYS A 56 -8.36 -13.32 -15.31
CA CYS A 56 -8.01 -14.64 -15.82
C CYS A 56 -7.90 -15.69 -14.71
N ASP A 57 -8.38 -15.38 -13.50
CA ASP A 57 -8.28 -16.23 -12.30
C ASP A 57 -6.83 -16.67 -12.00
N GLN A 58 -5.88 -15.78 -12.28
CA GLN A 58 -4.46 -15.99 -11.99
C GLN A 58 -4.08 -15.28 -10.70
N ASP A 59 -3.20 -15.92 -9.92
CA ASP A 59 -2.59 -15.31 -8.75
C ASP A 59 -1.76 -14.07 -9.16
N PRO A 60 -2.08 -12.87 -8.64
CA PRO A 60 -1.36 -11.66 -9.01
C PRO A 60 0.10 -11.60 -8.56
N VAL A 61 0.46 -12.25 -7.46
CA VAL A 61 1.84 -12.30 -6.95
C VAL A 61 2.70 -13.19 -7.85
N GLU A 62 2.21 -14.39 -8.20
CA GLU A 62 2.85 -15.25 -9.21
C GLU A 62 2.96 -14.53 -10.55
N THR A 63 1.89 -13.89 -11.00
CA THR A 63 1.88 -13.15 -12.27
C THR A 63 2.92 -12.04 -12.27
N LEU A 64 2.98 -11.21 -11.23
CA LEU A 64 3.97 -10.14 -11.15
C LEU A 64 5.39 -10.71 -11.12
N SER A 65 5.60 -11.87 -10.51
CA SER A 65 6.91 -12.55 -10.47
C SER A 65 7.41 -13.04 -11.83
N TYR A 66 6.58 -13.00 -12.88
CA TYR A 66 7.03 -13.25 -14.24
C TYR A 66 7.90 -12.11 -14.81
N PHE A 67 7.71 -10.89 -14.31
CA PHE A 67 8.37 -9.70 -14.84
C PHE A 67 9.68 -9.45 -14.12
N GLU A 68 10.74 -9.11 -14.86
CA GLU A 68 12.10 -8.92 -14.34
C GLU A 68 12.15 -7.99 -13.13
N GLU A 69 11.37 -6.90 -13.14
CA GLU A 69 11.35 -5.91 -12.07
C GLU A 69 10.74 -6.42 -10.76
N TYR A 70 10.09 -7.58 -10.80
CA TYR A 70 9.35 -8.22 -9.70
C TYR A 70 9.67 -9.72 -9.56
N GLN A 71 10.72 -10.21 -10.21
CA GLN A 71 10.98 -11.65 -10.32
C GLN A 71 11.11 -12.38 -8.98
N ASP A 72 11.55 -11.66 -7.94
CA ASP A 72 11.71 -12.17 -6.58
C ASP A 72 10.47 -11.99 -5.70
N LEU A 73 9.38 -11.42 -6.22
CA LEU A 73 8.21 -11.04 -5.44
C LEU A 73 7.56 -12.23 -4.73
N ARG A 74 7.36 -13.35 -5.44
CA ARG A 74 6.84 -14.60 -4.87
C ARG A 74 7.80 -15.17 -3.83
N ALA A 75 9.10 -15.24 -4.15
CA ALA A 75 10.11 -15.80 -3.26
C ALA A 75 10.29 -14.96 -1.98
N GLY A 76 10.07 -13.65 -2.06
CA GLY A 76 10.10 -12.72 -0.94
C GLY A 76 8.74 -12.49 -0.27
N SER A 77 7.71 -13.24 -0.66
CA SER A 77 6.41 -13.22 0.01
C SER A 77 6.49 -14.00 1.32
N ARG A 78 6.13 -13.33 2.42
CA ARG A 78 6.10 -13.89 3.77
C ARG A 78 4.98 -13.23 4.58
N PRO A 79 4.56 -13.84 5.71
CA PRO A 79 3.63 -13.21 6.63
C PRO A 79 4.12 -11.81 7.06
N PRO A 80 3.22 -10.82 7.17
CA PRO A 80 3.57 -9.49 7.66
C PRO A 80 3.95 -9.55 9.14
N THR A 81 4.80 -8.61 9.56
CA THR A 81 5.11 -8.37 10.98
C THR A 81 3.93 -7.69 11.69
N ASN A 82 3.90 -7.76 13.03
CA ASN A 82 2.90 -7.04 13.83
C ASN A 82 2.92 -5.53 13.56
N SER A 83 4.12 -4.94 13.38
CA SER A 83 4.26 -3.52 13.03
C SER A 83 3.60 -3.18 11.68
N GLU A 84 3.76 -4.04 10.67
CA GLU A 84 3.10 -3.87 9.38
C GLU A 84 1.57 -3.96 9.52
N LEU A 85 1.06 -4.92 10.29
CA LEU A 85 -0.38 -5.09 10.51
C LEU A 85 -0.98 -3.88 11.25
N ILE A 86 -0.37 -3.45 12.36
CA ILE A 86 -0.82 -2.32 13.18
C ILE A 86 -0.75 -1.00 12.37
N SER A 87 0.20 -0.87 11.45
CA SER A 87 0.29 0.31 10.58
C SER A 87 -0.93 0.52 9.67
N GLN A 88 -1.73 -0.54 9.44
CA GLN A 88 -2.95 -0.51 8.63
C GLN A 88 -4.22 -0.36 9.46
N VAL A 89 -4.07 0.20 10.67
CA VAL A 89 -5.17 0.54 11.58
C VAL A 89 -5.23 2.05 11.72
N THR A 90 -6.42 2.61 11.53
CA THR A 90 -6.62 4.06 11.64
C THR A 90 -6.53 4.51 13.10
N TYR A 91 -6.18 5.79 13.31
CA TYR A 91 -6.22 6.39 14.64
C TYR A 91 -7.60 6.29 15.29
N VAL A 92 -8.68 6.31 14.50
CA VAL A 92 -10.07 6.18 14.99
C VAL A 92 -10.26 4.82 15.66
N CYS A 93 -9.93 3.73 14.97
CA CYS A 93 -10.03 2.39 15.54
C CYS A 93 -9.13 2.19 16.76
N ILE A 94 -7.93 2.81 16.76
CA ILE A 94 -7.02 2.76 17.90
C ILE A 94 -7.66 3.46 19.12
N LEU A 95 -8.29 4.61 18.95
CA LEU A 95 -8.97 5.33 20.03
C LEU A 95 -10.21 4.57 20.53
N GLU A 96 -11.00 4.00 19.63
CA GLU A 96 -12.12 3.13 19.98
C GLU A 96 -11.64 1.93 20.80
N LEU A 97 -10.51 1.34 20.43
CA LEU A 97 -9.90 0.23 21.16
C LEU A 97 -9.42 0.64 22.55
N VAL A 98 -8.78 1.81 22.71
CA VAL A 98 -8.39 2.35 24.02
C VAL A 98 -9.61 2.48 24.93
N VAL A 99 -10.70 3.06 24.41
CA VAL A 99 -11.95 3.22 25.16
C VAL A 99 -12.55 1.85 25.50
N ALA A 100 -12.58 0.91 24.55
CA ALA A 100 -13.10 -0.44 24.78
C ALA A 100 -12.33 -1.17 25.88
N ARG A 101 -10.99 -1.14 25.84
CA ARG A 101 -10.13 -1.81 26.83
C ARG A 101 -10.22 -1.21 28.23
N SER A 102 -10.46 0.09 28.34
CA SER A 102 -10.72 0.73 29.64
C SER A 102 -11.97 0.18 30.35
N LYS A 103 -12.95 -0.33 29.58
CA LYS A 103 -14.18 -0.93 30.10
C LYS A 103 -14.04 -2.43 30.32
N GLN A 104 -13.28 -3.10 29.45
CA GLN A 104 -13.02 -4.53 29.51
C GLN A 104 -11.54 -4.81 29.23
N PRO A 105 -10.72 -5.00 30.28
CA PRO A 105 -9.31 -5.33 30.11
C PRO A 105 -9.12 -6.65 29.35
N ALA A 106 -8.11 -6.71 28.48
CA ALA A 106 -7.71 -7.90 27.72
C ALA A 106 -8.85 -8.59 26.93
N PRO A 107 -9.56 -7.88 26.03
CA PRO A 107 -10.56 -8.49 25.17
C PRO A 107 -9.91 -9.49 24.20
N SER A 108 -10.62 -10.59 23.91
CA SER A 108 -10.21 -11.50 22.83
C SER A 108 -10.24 -10.77 21.47
N PRO A 109 -9.50 -11.22 20.46
CA PRO A 109 -9.56 -10.65 19.12
C PRO A 109 -11.00 -10.55 18.58
N GLU A 110 -11.85 -11.56 18.83
CA GLU A 110 -13.28 -11.62 18.46
C GLU A 110 -14.14 -10.56 19.13
N ALA A 111 -13.76 -10.10 20.32
CA ALA A 111 -14.46 -9.07 21.05
C ALA A 111 -14.00 -7.65 20.69
N LEU A 112 -12.99 -7.52 19.82
CA LEU A 112 -12.52 -6.20 19.37
C LEU A 112 -13.56 -5.54 18.45
N PRO A 113 -13.68 -4.20 18.51
CA PRO A 113 -14.46 -3.44 17.53
C PRO A 113 -14.02 -3.76 16.11
N GLU A 114 -14.96 -3.69 15.16
CA GLU A 114 -14.67 -3.85 13.75
C GLU A 114 -13.69 -2.77 13.28
N LEU A 115 -12.58 -3.20 12.69
CA LEU A 115 -11.57 -2.28 12.18
C LEU A 115 -11.99 -1.69 10.84
N CYS A 116 -11.73 -0.41 10.64
CA CYS A 116 -11.93 0.26 9.35
C CYS A 116 -11.28 -0.51 8.19
N ALA A 117 -11.92 -0.41 7.02
CA ALA A 117 -11.36 -0.90 5.77
C ALA A 117 -10.00 -0.25 5.45
N PHE A 118 -9.16 -1.02 4.76
CA PHE A 118 -7.85 -0.57 4.28
C PHE A 118 -7.67 -1.01 2.83
N PRO A 119 -6.86 -0.30 2.04
CA PRO A 119 -6.04 0.86 2.42
C PRO A 119 -6.87 2.14 2.67
N HIS A 120 -6.40 2.98 3.58
CA HIS A 120 -6.90 4.33 3.85
C HIS A 120 -5.85 5.39 3.48
N ARG A 121 -6.20 6.68 3.55
CA ARG A 121 -5.31 7.80 3.15
C ARG A 121 -3.92 7.84 3.82
N TYR A 122 -3.75 7.11 4.91
CA TYR A 122 -2.50 7.03 5.68
C TYR A 122 -1.79 5.67 5.55
N SER A 123 -2.38 4.68 4.86
CA SER A 123 -1.86 3.31 4.78
C SER A 123 -0.44 3.24 4.27
N VAL A 124 -0.14 3.94 3.16
CA VAL A 124 1.19 3.95 2.54
C VAL A 124 2.23 4.55 3.47
N ARG A 125 1.94 5.73 4.04
CA ARG A 125 2.88 6.42 4.92
C ARG A 125 3.06 5.66 6.24
N GLY A 126 1.98 5.15 6.82
CA GLY A 126 2.00 4.36 8.04
C GLY A 126 2.81 3.08 7.88
N TRP A 127 2.62 2.35 6.76
CA TRP A 127 3.43 1.18 6.44
C TRP A 127 4.90 1.55 6.29
N PHE A 128 5.21 2.58 5.49
CA PHE A 128 6.58 3.01 5.25
C PHE A 128 7.31 3.37 6.55
N GLU A 129 6.66 4.11 7.45
CA GLU A 129 7.22 4.47 8.76
C GLU A 129 7.36 3.25 9.68
N ALA A 130 6.42 2.29 9.61
CA ALA A 130 6.45 1.09 10.46
C ALA A 130 7.54 0.07 10.10
N VAL A 131 8.00 0.09 8.84
CA VAL A 131 9.08 -0.80 8.36
C VAL A 131 10.43 -0.09 8.26
N ASP A 132 10.50 1.21 8.57
CA ASP A 132 11.73 1.99 8.47
C ASP A 132 12.72 1.60 9.60
N PRO A 133 13.92 1.06 9.27
CA PRO A 133 14.95 0.78 10.28
C PRO A 133 15.64 2.06 10.82
N GLY A 134 15.29 3.24 10.30
CA GLY A 134 15.77 4.56 10.74
C GLY A 134 16.30 5.43 9.60
N ASP A 135 16.69 4.83 8.48
CA ASP A 135 17.28 5.48 7.31
C ASP A 135 16.71 4.97 5.96
N LEU A 136 15.54 4.32 5.96
CA LEU A 136 14.90 3.73 4.77
C LEU A 136 14.80 4.71 3.62
N ARG A 137 14.43 5.96 3.92
CA ARG A 137 14.27 7.02 2.93
C ARG A 137 15.59 7.29 2.19
N GLN A 138 16.70 7.34 2.92
CA GLN A 138 18.02 7.62 2.37
C GLN A 138 18.51 6.43 1.55
N GLN A 139 18.39 5.21 2.09
CA GLN A 139 18.78 3.99 1.38
C GLN A 139 17.97 3.80 0.09
N LEU A 140 16.64 4.00 0.16
CA LEU A 140 15.75 3.87 -1.00
C LEU A 140 16.11 4.89 -2.09
N SER A 141 16.40 6.14 -1.70
CA SER A 141 16.86 7.16 -2.63
C SER A 141 18.18 6.78 -3.29
N ALA A 142 19.16 6.29 -2.52
CA ALA A 142 20.45 5.84 -3.04
C ALA A 142 20.33 4.65 -4.01
N ARG A 143 19.46 3.67 -3.71
CA ARG A 143 19.28 2.47 -4.56
C ARG A 143 18.48 2.73 -5.84
N THR A 144 17.49 3.62 -5.79
CA THR A 144 16.54 3.83 -6.89
C THR A 144 16.83 5.07 -7.73
N GLY A 145 17.71 5.96 -7.26
CA GLY A 145 17.95 7.27 -7.86
C GLY A 145 16.78 8.24 -7.72
N VAL A 146 15.70 7.86 -7.02
CA VAL A 146 14.57 8.76 -6.78
C VAL A 146 14.95 9.79 -5.73
N ALA A 147 14.84 11.07 -6.09
CA ALA A 147 15.14 12.17 -5.19
C ALA A 147 14.28 12.10 -3.90
N PRO A 148 14.84 12.40 -2.71
CA PRO A 148 14.11 12.34 -1.43
C PRO A 148 12.85 13.22 -1.40
N GLN A 149 12.86 14.34 -2.14
CA GLN A 149 11.72 15.25 -2.26
C GLN A 149 10.55 14.57 -3.00
N ASN A 150 10.83 13.82 -4.08
CA ASN A 150 9.81 13.09 -4.83
C ASN A 150 9.21 11.96 -3.99
N LEU A 151 10.05 11.26 -3.20
CA LEU A 151 9.58 10.24 -2.27
C LEU A 151 8.68 10.86 -1.18
N SER A 152 9.11 11.97 -0.58
CA SER A 152 8.32 12.71 0.41
C SER A 152 6.97 13.18 -0.16
N ALA A 153 6.95 13.67 -1.40
CA ALA A 153 5.74 14.09 -2.09
C ALA A 153 4.78 12.90 -2.36
N GLN A 154 5.32 11.73 -2.73
CA GLN A 154 4.53 10.50 -2.88
C GLN A 154 3.89 10.08 -1.55
N LEU A 155 4.69 9.96 -0.49
CA LEU A 155 4.21 9.57 0.84
C LEU A 155 3.17 10.55 1.39
N SER A 156 3.37 11.86 1.20
CA SER A 156 2.41 12.90 1.61
C SER A 156 1.09 12.80 0.85
N ALA A 157 1.14 12.39 -0.43
CA ALA A 157 -0.04 12.15 -1.26
C ALA A 157 -0.66 10.75 -1.04
N GLY A 158 -0.23 9.99 -0.02
CA GLY A 158 -0.78 8.67 0.28
C GLY A 158 -0.55 7.63 -0.82
N ARG A 159 0.48 7.81 -1.65
CA ARG A 159 0.80 6.94 -2.78
C ARG A 159 2.26 6.52 -2.74
N LEU A 160 2.57 5.34 -3.26
CA LEU A 160 3.94 4.92 -3.48
C LEU A 160 3.98 4.07 -4.75
N ALA A 161 4.93 4.37 -5.62
CA ALA A 161 5.20 3.55 -6.79
C ALA A 161 5.47 2.09 -6.39
N SER A 162 4.84 1.13 -7.06
CA SER A 162 4.94 -0.30 -6.72
C SER A 162 6.39 -0.82 -6.64
N GLN A 163 7.28 -0.41 -7.55
CA GLN A 163 8.71 -0.80 -7.45
C GLN A 163 9.39 -0.17 -6.22
N LEU A 164 9.03 1.06 -5.84
CA LEU A 164 9.54 1.69 -4.62
C LEU A 164 9.01 0.99 -3.36
N ALA A 165 7.78 0.50 -3.38
CA ALA A 165 7.23 -0.29 -2.29
C ALA A 165 7.97 -1.63 -2.12
N VAL A 166 8.23 -2.35 -3.22
CA VAL A 166 9.02 -3.59 -3.18
C VAL A 166 10.46 -3.34 -2.74
N GLU A 167 11.10 -2.28 -3.24
CA GLU A 167 12.47 -1.92 -2.84
C GLU A 167 12.55 -1.49 -1.37
N ALA A 168 11.56 -0.73 -0.90
CA ALA A 168 11.46 -0.37 0.51
C ALA A 168 11.35 -1.63 1.39
N ALA A 169 10.50 -2.59 1.00
CA ALA A 169 10.38 -3.87 1.70
C ALA A 169 11.69 -4.67 1.70
N ARG A 170 12.42 -4.64 0.58
CA ARG A 170 13.72 -5.30 0.41
C ARG A 170 14.77 -4.71 1.35
N ILE A 171 14.85 -3.39 1.45
CA ILE A 171 15.76 -2.69 2.37
C ILE A 171 15.38 -2.96 3.83
N ALA A 172 14.09 -2.87 4.16
CA ALA A 172 13.57 -3.10 5.50
C ALA A 172 13.63 -4.57 5.95
N GLY A 173 13.88 -5.50 5.03
CA GLY A 173 13.88 -6.92 5.35
C GLY A 173 12.52 -7.42 5.80
N VAL A 174 11.43 -6.91 5.22
CA VAL A 174 10.04 -7.37 5.42
C VAL A 174 9.44 -8.02 4.16
N SER A 175 8.19 -8.45 4.19
CA SER A 175 7.54 -9.09 3.03
C SER A 175 7.53 -8.17 1.81
N LEU A 176 7.99 -8.68 0.66
CA LEU A 176 8.03 -7.88 -0.58
C LEU A 176 6.64 -7.50 -1.08
N THR A 177 5.59 -8.20 -0.62
CA THR A 177 4.19 -7.96 -1.01
C THR A 177 3.45 -7.00 -0.09
N SER A 178 3.86 -6.82 1.17
CA SER A 178 3.13 -5.98 2.15
C SER A 178 2.97 -4.52 1.70
N GLY A 179 4.00 -3.93 1.11
CA GLY A 179 3.92 -2.57 0.58
C GLY A 179 2.91 -2.45 -0.58
N LEU A 180 2.71 -3.53 -1.34
CA LEU A 180 1.72 -3.58 -2.41
C LEU A 180 0.29 -3.66 -1.86
N VAL A 181 0.10 -4.29 -0.70
CA VAL A 181 -1.16 -4.23 0.06
C VAL A 181 -1.42 -2.81 0.58
N ALA A 182 -0.41 -2.18 1.20
CA ALA A 182 -0.54 -0.82 1.73
C ALA A 182 -0.86 0.24 0.65
N THR A 183 -0.43 0.00 -0.59
CA THR A 183 -0.77 0.85 -1.76
C THR A 183 -2.14 0.52 -2.38
N GLY A 184 -2.80 -0.56 -1.96
CA GLY A 184 -4.05 -1.04 -2.56
C GLY A 184 -3.90 -1.71 -3.91
N LEU A 185 -2.67 -2.01 -4.33
CA LEU A 185 -2.44 -2.74 -5.58
C LEU A 185 -2.86 -4.20 -5.42
N LEU A 186 -2.43 -4.84 -4.32
CA LEU A 186 -2.76 -6.21 -3.96
C LEU A 186 -3.68 -6.23 -2.74
N THR A 187 -4.43 -7.31 -2.59
CA THR A 187 -5.25 -7.57 -1.41
C THR A 187 -4.43 -8.29 -0.34
N PRO A 188 -4.87 -8.25 0.94
CA PRO A 188 -4.22 -8.99 2.01
C PRO A 188 -4.19 -10.51 1.74
N ASP A 189 -5.30 -11.05 1.23
CA ASP A 189 -5.45 -12.47 0.93
C ASP A 189 -4.50 -12.93 -0.17
N GLU A 190 -4.36 -12.12 -1.24
CA GLU A 190 -3.37 -12.35 -2.31
C GLU A 190 -1.93 -12.37 -1.80
N CYS A 191 -1.67 -11.75 -0.63
CA CYS A 191 -0.34 -11.60 -0.07
C CYS A 191 -0.08 -12.51 1.14
N GLY A 192 -0.99 -13.44 1.44
CA GLY A 192 -0.86 -14.37 2.55
C GLY A 192 -0.95 -13.72 3.92
N TRP A 193 -1.63 -12.57 4.04
CA TRP A 193 -1.86 -11.95 5.34
C TRP A 193 -2.81 -12.84 6.15
N PRO A 194 -2.55 -13.07 7.45
CA PRO A 194 -3.40 -13.92 8.26
C PRO A 194 -4.80 -13.30 8.42
N PRO A 195 -5.87 -14.10 8.35
CA PRO A 195 -7.22 -13.63 8.68
C PRO A 195 -7.25 -13.00 10.06
N ARG A 196 -7.85 -11.81 10.16
CA ARG A 196 -7.89 -11.01 11.40
C ARG A 196 -6.51 -10.70 11.99
N GLY A 197 -5.48 -10.63 11.15
CA GLY A 197 -4.10 -10.38 11.56
C GLY A 197 -3.95 -9.05 12.32
N ARG A 198 -4.64 -7.99 11.86
CA ARG A 198 -4.60 -6.67 12.51
C ARG A 198 -5.18 -6.72 13.92
N GLU A 199 -6.30 -7.40 14.09
CA GLU A 199 -7.00 -7.59 15.36
C GLU A 199 -6.13 -8.39 16.33
N ARG A 200 -5.49 -9.48 15.87
CA ARG A 200 -4.56 -10.26 16.69
C ARG A 200 -3.34 -9.45 17.13
N ALA A 201 -2.72 -8.74 16.20
CA ALA A 201 -1.57 -7.88 16.51
C ALA A 201 -1.93 -6.77 17.52
N LEU A 202 -3.13 -6.18 17.42
CA LEU A 202 -3.63 -5.22 18.42
C LEU A 202 -3.95 -5.89 19.76
N ALA A 203 -4.50 -7.10 19.75
CA ALA A 203 -4.81 -7.86 20.96
C ALA A 203 -3.55 -8.15 21.80
N GLU A 204 -2.42 -8.38 21.15
CA GLU A 204 -1.12 -8.65 21.79
C GLU A 204 -0.46 -7.42 22.42
N LEU A 205 -0.89 -6.19 22.08
CA LEU A 205 -0.35 -4.98 22.70
C LEU A 205 -0.73 -4.91 24.18
N SER A 206 0.20 -4.46 25.01
CA SER A 206 -0.14 -4.01 26.37
C SER A 206 -1.00 -2.75 26.32
N ASP A 207 -1.74 -2.46 27.38
CA ASP A 207 -2.52 -1.23 27.46
C ASP A 207 -1.62 0.01 27.43
N ALA A 208 -0.40 -0.08 27.97
CA ALA A 208 0.59 0.99 27.90
C ALA A 208 1.03 1.22 26.44
N ASP A 209 1.36 0.16 25.70
CA ASP A 209 1.75 0.26 24.28
C ASP A 209 0.62 0.78 23.42
N LEU A 210 -0.61 0.37 23.70
CA LEU A 210 -1.80 0.87 23.00
C LEU A 210 -2.01 2.38 23.22
N VAL A 211 -1.81 2.87 24.45
CA VAL A 211 -1.88 4.31 24.76
C VAL A 211 -0.75 5.08 24.06
N LEU A 212 0.47 4.55 24.06
CA LEU A 212 1.60 5.17 23.34
C LEU A 212 1.34 5.21 21.83
N LEU A 213 0.82 4.13 21.25
CA LEU A 213 0.41 4.08 19.85
C LEU A 213 -0.67 5.13 19.55
N ALA A 214 -1.68 5.26 20.40
CA ALA A 214 -2.73 6.27 20.25
C ALA A 214 -2.16 7.70 20.28
N ARG A 215 -1.27 7.98 21.24
CA ARG A 215 -0.56 9.27 21.35
C ARG A 215 0.20 9.58 20.06
N ASP A 216 1.01 8.65 19.58
CA ASP A 216 1.87 8.87 18.41
C ASP A 216 1.05 9.11 17.14
N ARG A 217 -0.08 8.41 16.99
CA ARG A 217 -1.01 8.61 15.87
C ARG A 217 -1.74 9.96 15.94
N LEU A 218 -2.14 10.39 17.14
CA LEU A 218 -2.73 11.71 17.34
C LEU A 218 -1.73 12.85 17.10
N GLU A 219 -0.48 12.69 17.53
CA GLU A 219 0.57 13.67 17.26
C GLU A 219 0.82 13.82 15.75
N ALA A 220 0.89 12.70 15.02
CA ALA A 220 1.02 12.71 13.58
C ALA A 220 -0.19 13.38 12.90
N LEU A 221 -1.41 13.10 13.36
CA LEU A 221 -2.63 13.75 12.87
C LEU A 221 -2.60 15.26 13.11
N GLY A 222 -2.23 15.71 14.32
CA GLY A 222 -2.14 17.12 14.66
C GLY A 222 -1.16 17.90 13.76
N LYS A 223 -0.01 17.29 13.42
CA LYS A 223 0.95 17.88 12.46
C LYS A 223 0.34 18.03 11.06
N VAL A 224 -0.48 17.08 10.63
CA VAL A 224 -1.17 17.14 9.32
C VAL A 224 -2.25 18.22 9.33
N LEU A 225 -3.08 18.28 10.37
CA LEU A 225 -4.17 19.27 10.47
C LEU A 225 -3.62 20.70 10.50
N LYS A 226 -2.60 20.96 11.32
CA LYS A 226 -1.96 22.28 11.38
C LYS A 226 -1.40 22.74 10.04
N LYS A 227 -0.88 21.79 9.24
CA LYS A 227 -0.39 22.09 7.89
C LYS A 227 -1.52 22.49 6.95
N VAL A 228 -2.64 21.75 6.98
CA VAL A 228 -3.84 22.05 6.18
C VAL A 228 -4.40 23.43 6.54
N GLU A 229 -4.54 23.73 7.84
CA GLU A 229 -5.00 25.04 8.32
C GLU A 229 -4.09 26.18 7.82
N THR A 230 -2.77 25.98 7.85
CA THR A 230 -1.80 26.97 7.36
C THR A 230 -1.90 27.17 5.84
N GLU A 231 -2.10 26.10 5.07
CA GLU A 231 -2.29 26.16 3.62
C GLU A 231 -3.59 26.89 3.25
N GLU A 232 -4.68 26.66 3.99
CA GLU A 232 -5.96 27.35 3.82
C GLU A 232 -5.86 28.85 4.11
N ILE A 233 -5.18 29.24 5.18
CA ILE A 233 -4.91 30.65 5.51
C ILE A 233 -4.12 31.33 4.38
N ASN A 234 -3.05 30.69 3.91
CA ASN A 234 -2.21 31.23 2.85
C ASN A 234 -2.97 31.37 1.52
N ASN A 235 -3.79 30.39 1.15
CA ASN A 235 -4.61 30.46 -0.06
C ASN A 235 -5.65 31.58 0.03
N SER A 236 -6.28 31.75 1.20
CA SER A 236 -7.26 32.82 1.42
C SER A 236 -6.62 34.20 1.29
N ALA A 237 -5.44 34.41 1.90
CA ALA A 237 -4.68 35.66 1.78
C ALA A 237 -4.23 35.95 0.34
N LEU A 238 -3.88 34.92 -0.44
CA LEU A 238 -3.46 35.07 -1.84
C LEU A 238 -4.65 35.45 -2.73
N LEU A 239 -5.83 34.88 -2.48
CA LEU A 239 -7.08 35.25 -3.16
C LEU A 239 -7.50 36.70 -2.84
N GLU A 240 -7.35 37.13 -1.58
CA GLU A 240 -7.61 38.52 -1.16
C GLU A 240 -6.67 39.53 -1.81
N GLN A 241 -5.43 39.14 -2.17
CA GLN A 241 -4.47 40.01 -2.87
C GLN A 241 -4.69 40.08 -4.39
N LEU A 242 -5.48 39.17 -4.96
CA LEU A 242 -5.78 39.09 -6.39
C LEU A 242 -7.15 39.69 -6.77
N GLY A 243 -7.96 40.09 -5.78
CA GLY A 243 -9.23 40.81 -5.94
C GLY A 243 -9.11 42.30 -5.59
#